data_AF-A0A3M1CQ78-F1
#
_entry.id   AF-A0A3M1CQ78-F1
#
_cell.length_a   1.000
_cell.length_b   1.000
_cell.length_c   1.000
_cell.angle_alpha   90.00
_cell.angle_beta   90.00
_cell.angle_gamma   90.00
#
_symmetry.space_group_name_H-M   'P 1'
#
loop_
_entity.id
_entity.type
_entity.pdbx_description
1 polymer ?
#
loop_
_entity_poly.entity_id
_entity_poly.type
_entity_poly.pdbx_seq_one_letter_code
_entity_poly.pdbx_strand_id
1 'polypeptide(L)'
;MAAEPAGPFSVAALAGALGGVVEGDGDRELVDVRGLADAGPEHLSFLSNRRYARLMASTRAGCVLVGPTDDAHGRTVIRLADPYAAFARALALFHPRPAVVAAVSPQAFVADDAVVDGARIEAFAWVGPGAVVGPGSHVQAGAVVGAGARIGRDCVLMPHSVVCDGCVVGDRVWLNPGAVVGGEGFGFAPTAEGNVKIPQVGRAVVGDDVEVGANSCIDRAAMGDTVVEQGAKLDNLVQVGHAARIGAHSLMVAYAGVAGSATLGARSVLAAKAAVLGHIDIGPDSRVGVASVVHDNQPAGARVTGVPAIEHRKWLRAAALHGELPELRRQVRDLAARLQELERRSVRSTARTHGAPMAAEGSSPDSGYDIQAILDLLPHRYPFLMVDRVLEITPGQRGVGVKCVTANEPQFQGHFPGRPILPGVLIPEAFAQLACIVAFAALPDPTGKGVYLLGLDKMRFRHPVRPGDRLVMTVEKDYERRGIWRFHGVAEVDGKRVADGQVMATITDRDAG
;
A
#
# COMPACT_ATOMS: atom_id res chain seq x y z
N MET A 1 26.24 -4.09 31.79
CA MET A 1 25.24 -3.69 32.80
C MET A 1 24.51 -2.50 32.22
N ALA A 2 23.19 -2.54 32.11
CA ALA A 2 22.43 -1.35 31.72
C ALA A 2 22.67 -0.27 32.78
N ALA A 3 22.97 0.96 32.35
CA ALA A 3 23.08 2.08 33.28
C ALA A 3 21.75 2.23 34.03
N GLU A 4 21.80 2.62 35.30
CA GLU A 4 20.57 2.96 36.03
C GLU A 4 19.87 4.13 35.35
N PRO A 5 18.52 4.14 35.27
CA PRO A 5 17.79 5.25 34.70
C PRO A 5 18.12 6.56 35.43
N ALA A 6 18.27 7.65 34.68
CA ALA A 6 18.27 8.99 35.23
C ALA A 6 16.87 9.34 35.75
N GLY A 7 16.83 10.10 36.85
CA GLY A 7 15.60 10.47 37.54
C GLY A 7 15.74 10.29 39.06
N PRO A 8 14.61 10.19 39.79
CA PRO A 8 13.24 10.25 39.30
C PRO A 8 12.87 11.60 38.66
N PHE A 9 11.83 11.61 37.81
CA PHE A 9 11.25 12.83 37.27
C PHE A 9 9.78 12.94 37.66
N SER A 10 9.32 14.13 38.05
CA SER A 10 7.90 14.37 38.26
C SER A 10 7.14 14.39 36.92
N VAL A 11 5.87 14.02 36.94
CA VAL A 11 4.97 14.10 35.78
C VAL A 11 4.95 15.52 35.19
N ALA A 12 4.94 16.55 36.04
CA ALA A 12 5.00 17.94 35.61
C ALA A 12 6.32 18.31 34.91
N ALA A 13 7.47 17.85 35.42
CA ALA A 13 8.76 18.08 34.80
C ALA A 13 8.84 17.39 33.42
N LEU A 14 8.36 16.15 33.33
CA LEU A 14 8.27 15.42 32.06
C LEU A 14 7.33 16.12 31.08
N ALA A 15 6.16 16.58 31.53
CA ALA A 15 5.23 17.32 30.66
C ALA A 15 5.87 18.60 30.10
N GLY A 16 6.59 19.35 30.95
CA GLY A 16 7.35 20.53 30.52
C GLY A 16 8.43 20.20 29.48
N ALA A 17 9.23 19.16 29.72
CA ALA A 17 10.28 18.72 28.79
C ALA A 17 9.73 18.15 27.47
N LEU A 18 8.57 17.50 27.51
CA LEU A 18 7.95 16.86 26.34
C LEU A 18 7.02 17.79 25.56
N GLY A 19 6.65 18.95 26.13
CA GLY A 19 5.70 19.90 25.56
C GLY A 19 4.24 19.44 25.66
N GLY A 20 3.89 18.74 26.74
CA GLY A 20 2.55 18.19 26.98
C GLY A 20 1.80 18.86 28.13
N VAL A 21 0.51 18.54 28.24
CA VAL A 21 -0.35 19.04 29.34
C VAL A 21 -0.67 17.89 30.28
N VAL A 22 -0.48 18.12 31.58
CA VAL A 22 -0.81 17.14 32.63
C VAL A 22 -2.31 17.14 32.90
N GLU A 23 -2.90 15.95 32.97
CA GLU A 23 -4.22 15.71 33.54
C GLU A 23 -4.06 14.66 34.66
N GLY A 24 -4.43 15.01 35.89
CA GLY A 24 -4.23 14.17 37.08
C GLY A 24 -3.11 14.69 37.99
N ASP A 25 -2.34 13.78 38.59
CA ASP A 25 -1.33 14.06 39.61
C ASP A 25 0.03 14.44 38.96
N GLY A 26 0.32 15.74 38.91
CA GLY A 26 1.56 16.26 38.34
C GLY A 26 2.82 16.06 39.20
N ASP A 27 2.64 15.80 40.50
CA ASP A 27 3.75 15.70 41.45
C ASP A 27 4.30 14.27 41.56
N ARG A 28 3.58 13.29 40.99
CA ARG A 28 4.01 11.90 40.96
C ARG A 28 5.39 11.76 40.32
N GLU A 29 6.27 11.07 41.04
CA GLU A 29 7.60 10.72 40.57
C GLU A 29 7.57 9.43 39.76
N LEU A 30 8.28 9.45 38.64
CA LEU A 30 8.46 8.31 37.75
C LEU A 30 9.95 8.00 37.64
N VAL A 31 10.29 6.71 37.71
CA VAL A 31 11.67 6.22 37.76
C VAL A 31 12.16 5.62 36.45
N ASP A 32 11.25 5.20 35.56
CA ASP A 32 11.60 4.59 34.28
C ASP A 32 10.39 4.54 33.32
N VAL A 33 10.59 4.07 32.08
CA VAL A 33 9.57 3.92 31.05
C VAL A 33 9.29 2.44 30.78
N ARG A 34 8.01 2.03 30.75
CA ARG A 34 7.59 0.66 30.45
C ARG A 34 6.36 0.60 29.55
N GLY A 35 6.13 -0.54 28.89
CA GLY A 35 4.93 -0.78 28.10
C GLY A 35 3.67 -0.89 28.98
N LEU A 36 2.50 -0.57 28.41
CA LEU A 36 1.23 -0.50 29.15
C LEU A 36 0.89 -1.75 29.98
N ALA A 37 1.28 -2.94 29.51
CA ALA A 37 1.01 -4.21 30.19
C ALA A 37 1.89 -4.42 31.45
N ASP A 38 3.15 -3.96 31.41
CA ASP A 38 4.17 -4.24 32.43
C ASP A 38 4.46 -3.04 33.35
N ALA A 39 3.93 -1.87 33.00
CA ALA A 39 4.12 -0.64 33.73
C ALA A 39 3.43 -0.68 35.10
N GLY A 40 4.24 -0.55 36.15
CA GLY A 40 3.81 -0.26 37.53
C GLY A 40 3.63 1.24 37.84
N PRO A 41 3.28 1.59 39.08
CA PRO A 41 2.85 2.94 39.48
C PRO A 41 3.96 4.01 39.43
N GLU A 42 5.22 3.62 39.37
CA GLU A 42 6.38 4.52 39.25
C GLU A 42 6.88 4.61 37.80
N HIS A 43 6.16 4.04 36.83
CA HIS A 43 6.59 4.03 35.43
C HIS A 43 5.76 4.96 34.56
N LEU A 44 6.46 5.62 33.63
CA LEU A 44 5.83 6.25 32.47
C LEU A 44 5.49 5.17 31.44
N SER A 45 4.32 5.26 30.83
CA SER A 45 3.94 4.45 29.66
C SER A 45 3.43 5.35 28.53
N PHE A 46 3.10 4.79 27.38
CA PHE A 46 2.50 5.53 26.27
C PHE A 46 1.39 4.74 25.59
N LEU A 47 0.44 5.46 25.00
CA LEU A 47 -0.56 4.94 24.08
C LEU A 47 -0.47 5.74 22.78
N SER A 48 -0.01 5.10 21.71
CA SER A 48 -0.03 5.69 20.35
C SER A 48 -0.85 4.86 19.36
N ASN A 49 -0.94 3.54 19.56
CA ASN A 49 -1.69 2.64 18.69
C ASN A 49 -3.03 2.24 19.33
N ARG A 50 -4.12 2.60 18.66
CA ARG A 50 -5.51 2.33 19.10
C ARG A 50 -5.79 0.86 19.41
N ARG A 51 -5.06 -0.10 18.83
CA ARG A 51 -5.20 -1.53 19.15
C ARG A 51 -4.93 -1.84 20.63
N TYR A 52 -4.14 -1.00 21.30
CA TYR A 52 -3.80 -1.14 22.71
C TYR A 52 -4.65 -0.28 23.64
N ALA A 53 -5.63 0.49 23.13
CA ALA A 53 -6.48 1.35 23.95
C ALA A 53 -7.20 0.58 25.07
N ARG A 54 -7.56 -0.69 24.82
CA ARG A 54 -8.14 -1.59 25.84
C ARG A 54 -7.25 -1.81 27.08
N LEU A 55 -5.93 -1.67 26.93
CA LEU A 55 -4.99 -1.82 28.04
C LEU A 55 -4.97 -0.59 28.95
N MET A 56 -5.49 0.56 28.52
CA MET A 56 -5.56 1.75 29.37
C MET A 56 -6.41 1.50 30.60
N ALA A 57 -7.50 0.76 30.49
CA ALA A 57 -8.36 0.47 31.64
C ALA A 57 -7.69 -0.44 32.69
N SER A 58 -6.72 -1.26 32.29
CA SER A 58 -6.07 -2.25 33.16
C SER A 58 -4.62 -1.91 33.54
N THR A 59 -3.98 -0.92 32.90
CA THR A 59 -2.59 -0.57 33.19
C THR A 59 -2.43 -0.02 34.61
N ARG A 60 -1.29 -0.31 35.22
CA ARG A 60 -0.86 0.20 36.52
C ARG A 60 0.17 1.32 36.39
N ALA A 61 0.41 1.84 35.18
CA ALA A 61 1.35 2.93 34.93
C ALA A 61 1.07 4.13 35.83
N GLY A 62 2.14 4.75 36.33
CA GLY A 62 2.06 5.98 37.11
C GLY A 62 1.51 7.14 36.31
N CYS A 63 1.93 7.22 35.04
CA CYS A 63 1.47 8.19 34.06
C CYS A 63 1.50 7.57 32.66
N VAL A 64 0.59 8.01 31.78
CA VAL A 64 0.59 7.58 30.37
C VAL A 64 0.65 8.78 29.42
N LEU A 65 1.57 8.73 28.44
CA LEU A 65 1.56 9.66 27.30
C LEU A 65 0.41 9.29 26.37
N VAL A 66 -0.50 10.21 26.10
CA VAL A 66 -1.71 9.95 25.30
C VAL A 66 -1.97 11.06 24.28
N GLY A 67 -2.72 10.73 23.23
CA GLY A 67 -3.12 11.68 22.21
C GLY A 67 -4.18 12.66 22.74
N PRO A 68 -4.50 13.72 21.97
CA PRO A 68 -5.42 14.76 22.43
C PRO A 68 -6.84 14.25 22.71
N THR A 69 -7.26 13.16 22.05
CA THR A 69 -8.62 12.61 22.12
C THR A 69 -8.71 11.24 22.80
N ASP A 70 -7.58 10.69 23.29
CA ASP A 70 -7.58 9.41 23.96
C ASP A 70 -8.18 9.52 25.36
N ASP A 71 -9.00 8.56 25.77
CA ASP A 71 -9.60 8.51 27.09
C ASP A 71 -8.53 8.18 28.15
N ALA A 72 -8.44 9.01 29.19
CA ALA A 72 -7.51 8.83 30.30
C ALA A 72 -7.96 7.69 31.24
N HIS A 73 -9.23 7.30 31.20
CA HIS A 73 -9.81 6.30 32.10
C HIS A 73 -9.50 6.59 33.59
N GLY A 74 -9.57 7.87 33.98
CA GLY A 74 -9.31 8.34 35.34
C GLY A 74 -7.85 8.27 35.79
N ARG A 75 -6.89 8.03 34.89
CA ARG A 75 -5.45 7.96 35.19
C ARG A 75 -4.78 9.31 35.01
N THR A 76 -3.61 9.44 35.64
CA THR A 76 -2.70 10.55 35.33
C THR A 76 -2.13 10.37 33.93
N VAL A 77 -2.23 11.39 33.11
CA VAL A 77 -1.75 11.37 31.72
C VAL A 77 -1.04 12.67 31.35
N ILE A 78 -0.15 12.59 30.36
CA ILE A 78 0.39 13.76 29.66
C ILE A 78 -0.17 13.73 28.24
N ARG A 79 -0.97 14.76 27.91
CA ARG A 79 -1.59 14.91 26.58
C ARG A 79 -0.64 15.61 25.62
N LEU A 80 -0.40 14.98 24.48
CA LEU A 80 0.54 15.43 23.46
C LEU A 80 -0.05 15.21 22.06
N ALA A 81 0.40 16.00 21.08
CA ALA A 81 0.01 15.80 19.68
C ALA A 81 0.51 14.46 19.12
N ASP A 82 1.73 14.05 19.49
CA ASP A 82 2.35 12.79 19.09
C ASP A 82 2.95 12.05 20.31
N PRO A 83 2.20 11.13 20.91
CA PRO A 83 2.66 10.33 22.05
C PRO A 83 3.84 9.42 21.72
N TYR A 84 3.98 8.98 20.46
CA TYR A 84 5.06 8.06 20.07
C TYR A 84 6.39 8.78 19.99
N ALA A 85 6.41 9.97 19.38
CA ALA A 85 7.59 10.83 19.37
C ALA A 85 7.96 11.28 20.81
N ALA A 86 6.97 11.58 21.64
CA ALA A 86 7.20 11.94 23.04
C ALA A 86 7.77 10.77 23.86
N PHE A 87 7.32 9.54 23.62
CA PHE A 87 7.88 8.34 24.23
C PHE A 87 9.38 8.19 23.92
N ALA A 88 9.78 8.39 22.65
CA ALA A 88 11.20 8.35 22.28
C ALA A 88 12.03 9.42 23.01
N ARG A 89 11.49 10.64 23.16
CA ARG A 89 12.15 11.71 23.95
C ARG A 89 12.22 11.38 25.43
N ALA A 90 11.16 10.79 26.00
CA ALA A 90 11.15 10.39 27.40
C ALA A 90 12.19 9.30 27.68
N LEU A 91 12.31 8.31 26.79
CA LEU A 91 13.39 7.31 26.89
C LEU A 91 14.78 7.95 26.89
N ALA A 92 15.02 8.99 26.09
CA ALA A 92 16.30 9.69 26.09
C ALA A 92 16.56 10.50 27.38
N LEU A 93 15.51 10.94 28.10
CA LEU A 93 15.63 11.59 29.41
C LEU A 93 15.94 10.60 30.52
N PHE A 94 15.25 9.45 30.55
CA PHE A 94 15.48 8.39 31.52
C PHE A 94 16.76 7.61 31.25
N HIS A 95 17.19 7.50 29.99
CA HIS A 95 18.39 6.75 29.61
C HIS A 95 19.33 7.66 28.81
N PRO A 96 19.87 8.73 29.43
CA PRO A 96 20.78 9.62 28.74
C PRO A 96 22.04 8.85 28.38
N ARG A 97 22.58 9.14 27.19
CA ARG A 97 23.87 8.54 26.79
C ARG A 97 24.95 9.04 27.75
N PRO A 98 25.81 8.16 28.29
CA PRO A 98 26.95 8.60 29.07
C PRO A 98 27.80 9.59 28.29
N ALA A 99 28.24 10.66 28.95
CA ALA A 99 29.17 11.59 28.33
C ALA A 99 30.47 10.87 27.97
N VAL A 100 30.97 11.14 26.76
CA VAL A 100 32.25 10.60 26.31
C VAL A 100 33.37 11.34 27.03
N VAL A 101 34.13 10.62 27.86
CA VAL A 101 35.34 11.13 28.49
C VAL A 101 36.50 10.91 27.53
N ALA A 102 37.12 12.01 27.09
CA ALA A 102 38.28 11.97 26.21
C ALA A 102 39.42 11.16 26.84
N ALA A 103 39.90 10.15 26.12
CA ALA A 103 40.97 9.26 26.58
C ALA A 103 41.46 8.40 25.40
N VAL A 104 42.77 8.19 25.30
CA VAL A 104 43.35 7.25 24.32
C VAL A 104 43.96 6.08 25.07
N SER A 105 43.50 4.87 24.77
CA SER A 105 44.07 3.65 25.32
C SER A 105 45.51 3.44 24.85
N PRO A 106 46.45 3.02 25.73
CA PRO A 106 47.81 2.66 25.31
C PRO A 106 47.88 1.44 24.39
N GLN A 107 46.78 0.69 24.26
CA GLN A 107 46.67 -0.46 23.35
C GLN A 107 46.01 -0.10 22.01
N ALA A 108 45.62 1.17 21.81
CA ALA A 108 45.17 1.67 20.52
C ALA A 108 46.39 1.93 19.61
N PHE A 109 46.20 1.77 18.31
CA PHE A 109 47.13 2.33 17.33
C PHE A 109 46.60 3.68 16.86
N VAL A 110 47.38 4.74 17.05
CA VAL A 110 47.11 6.07 16.52
C VAL A 110 48.38 6.54 15.83
N ALA A 111 48.30 6.82 14.53
CA ALA A 111 49.44 7.30 13.76
C ALA A 111 49.92 8.68 14.28
N ASP A 112 51.23 8.93 14.17
CA ASP A 112 51.86 10.15 14.72
C ASP A 112 51.31 11.45 14.13
N ASP A 113 50.83 11.42 12.89
CA ASP A 113 50.26 12.56 12.17
C ASP A 113 48.72 12.59 12.19
N ALA A 114 48.07 11.66 12.89
CA ALA A 114 46.63 11.68 13.09
C ALA A 114 46.22 12.75 14.11
N VAL A 115 45.05 13.37 13.89
CA VAL A 115 44.50 14.40 14.78
C VAL A 115 43.32 13.81 15.56
N VAL A 116 43.50 13.65 16.87
CA VAL A 116 42.46 13.19 17.79
C VAL A 116 42.23 14.29 18.82
N ASP A 117 41.15 15.04 18.67
CA ASP A 117 40.80 16.17 19.55
C ASP A 117 39.60 15.79 20.42
N GLY A 118 39.76 15.72 21.74
CA GLY A 118 38.64 15.51 22.67
C GLY A 118 37.84 14.21 22.49
N ALA A 119 38.41 13.19 21.82
CA ALA A 119 37.75 11.91 21.55
C ALA A 119 38.19 10.80 22.52
N ARG A 120 37.39 9.74 22.60
CA ARG A 120 37.74 8.49 23.31
C ARG A 120 38.11 7.41 22.31
N ILE A 121 39.32 6.88 22.42
CA ILE A 121 39.85 5.79 21.60
C ILE A 121 40.14 4.59 22.50
N GLU A 122 39.43 3.48 22.28
CA GLU A 122 39.56 2.27 23.09
C GLU A 122 40.72 1.36 22.65
N ALA A 123 41.02 0.34 23.47
CA ALA A 123 42.04 -0.64 23.18
C ALA A 123 41.81 -1.31 21.82
N PHE A 124 42.88 -1.50 21.04
CA PHE A 124 42.86 -2.15 19.72
C PHE A 124 42.08 -1.40 18.63
N ALA A 125 41.59 -0.18 18.90
CA ALA A 125 41.15 0.71 17.83
C ALA A 125 42.36 1.13 16.97
N TRP A 126 42.11 1.37 15.68
CA TRP A 126 43.11 1.81 14.72
C TRP A 126 42.74 3.17 14.15
N VAL A 127 43.62 4.15 14.28
CA VAL A 127 43.51 5.48 13.67
C VAL A 127 44.72 5.69 12.76
N GLY A 128 44.48 5.65 11.45
CA GLY A 128 45.52 5.64 10.43
C GLY A 128 46.16 7.01 10.16
N PRO A 129 47.21 7.05 9.32
CA PRO A 129 47.96 8.28 9.02
C PRO A 129 47.08 9.39 8.47
N GLY A 130 47.28 10.61 8.97
CA GLY A 130 46.54 11.82 8.57
C GLY A 130 45.03 11.78 8.82
N ALA A 131 44.53 10.78 9.57
CA ALA A 131 43.12 10.70 9.95
C ALA A 131 42.76 11.80 10.96
N VAL A 132 41.48 12.18 10.98
CA VAL A 132 40.95 13.18 11.91
C VAL A 132 39.76 12.61 12.65
N VAL A 133 39.75 12.72 13.98
CA VAL A 133 38.64 12.33 14.85
C VAL A 133 38.24 13.52 15.72
N GLY A 134 37.01 14.01 15.53
CA GLY A 134 36.47 15.17 16.24
C GLY A 134 36.08 14.93 17.70
N PRO A 135 35.83 16.01 18.46
CA PRO A 135 35.56 15.96 19.89
C PRO A 135 34.27 15.25 20.24
N GLY A 136 34.23 14.63 21.42
CA GLY A 136 33.08 13.86 21.90
C GLY A 136 32.87 12.53 21.16
N SER A 137 33.66 12.24 20.12
CA SER A 137 33.55 10.97 19.40
C SER A 137 34.16 9.81 20.19
N HIS A 138 33.56 8.63 20.07
CA HIS A 138 33.97 7.39 20.74
C HIS A 138 34.27 6.31 19.72
N VAL A 139 35.55 5.98 19.56
CA VAL A 139 36.05 4.88 18.74
C VAL A 139 36.27 3.67 19.64
N GLN A 140 35.37 2.70 19.55
CA GLN A 140 35.34 1.51 20.40
C GLN A 140 36.35 0.45 19.96
N ALA A 141 36.56 -0.55 20.82
CA ALA A 141 37.58 -1.55 20.63
C ALA A 141 37.52 -2.23 19.25
N GLY A 142 38.65 -2.28 18.55
CA GLY A 142 38.75 -2.92 17.23
C GLY A 142 38.11 -2.15 16.06
N ALA A 143 37.53 -0.96 16.28
CA ALA A 143 37.08 -0.11 15.20
C ALA A 143 38.26 0.52 14.44
N VAL A 144 38.07 0.78 13.14
CA VAL A 144 39.12 1.27 12.24
C VAL A 144 38.71 2.60 11.61
N VAL A 145 39.58 3.60 11.75
CA VAL A 145 39.56 4.86 11.01
C VAL A 145 40.78 4.84 10.07
N GLY A 146 40.52 4.70 8.77
CA GLY A 146 41.53 4.55 7.73
C GLY A 146 42.36 5.81 7.50
N ALA A 147 43.40 5.69 6.66
CA ALA A 147 44.31 6.78 6.36
C ALA A 147 43.57 7.97 5.71
N GLY A 148 43.80 9.18 6.21
CA GLY A 148 43.16 10.41 5.74
C GLY A 148 41.64 10.46 5.92
N ALA A 149 41.03 9.49 6.61
CA ALA A 149 39.60 9.50 6.90
C ALA A 149 39.26 10.62 7.91
N ARG A 150 38.05 11.17 7.81
CA ARG A 150 37.59 12.27 8.66
C ARG A 150 36.31 11.88 9.38
N ILE A 151 36.33 11.93 10.70
CA ILE A 151 35.19 11.70 11.58
C ILE A 151 34.86 13.02 12.29
N GLY A 152 33.59 13.43 12.22
CA GLY A 152 33.09 14.61 12.92
C GLY A 152 33.05 14.46 14.44
N ARG A 153 32.30 15.36 15.10
CA ARG A 153 32.11 15.35 16.56
C ARG A 153 30.96 14.45 16.98
N ASP A 154 31.01 14.02 18.25
CA ASP A 154 29.94 13.26 18.92
C ASP A 154 29.53 11.96 18.18
N CYS A 155 30.45 11.37 17.41
CA CYS A 155 30.22 10.13 16.67
C CYS A 155 30.48 8.90 17.55
N VAL A 156 29.79 7.80 17.27
CA VAL A 156 30.03 6.52 17.94
C VAL A 156 30.37 5.46 16.89
N LEU A 157 31.61 4.99 16.93
CA LEU A 157 32.11 3.89 16.11
C LEU A 157 32.18 2.66 17.00
N MET A 158 31.17 1.79 16.90
CA MET A 158 31.07 0.56 17.69
C MET A 158 32.10 -0.50 17.24
N PRO A 159 32.29 -1.62 17.98
CA PRO A 159 33.41 -2.53 17.75
C PRO A 159 33.42 -3.08 16.33
N HIS A 160 34.61 -3.12 15.73
CA HIS A 160 34.84 -3.62 14.37
C HIS A 160 34.10 -2.87 13.26
N SER A 161 33.52 -1.70 13.54
CA SER A 161 33.13 -0.78 12.47
C SER A 161 34.37 -0.22 11.76
N VAL A 162 34.27 0.02 10.46
CA VAL A 162 35.39 0.44 9.60
C VAL A 162 34.98 1.65 8.80
N VAL A 163 35.78 2.72 8.88
CA VAL A 163 35.76 3.84 7.94
C VAL A 163 37.03 3.75 7.12
N CYS A 164 36.91 3.41 5.85
CA CYS A 164 38.05 3.20 4.97
C CYS A 164 38.75 4.51 4.58
N ASP A 165 39.94 4.39 3.99
CA ASP A 165 40.82 5.50 3.65
C ASP A 165 40.11 6.61 2.85
N GLY A 166 40.38 7.87 3.23
CA GLY A 166 39.88 9.08 2.57
C GLY A 166 38.37 9.32 2.68
N CYS A 167 37.63 8.46 3.37
CA CYS A 167 36.18 8.62 3.55
C CYS A 167 35.85 9.66 4.62
N VAL A 168 34.64 10.22 4.53
CA VAL A 168 34.19 11.31 5.38
C VAL A 168 32.91 10.91 6.10
N VAL A 169 32.90 11.11 7.41
CA VAL A 169 31.76 10.92 8.31
C VAL A 169 31.53 12.24 9.04
N GLY A 170 30.30 12.76 8.96
CA GLY A 170 29.88 14.00 9.60
C GLY A 170 29.77 13.88 11.12
N ASP A 171 28.93 14.72 11.72
CA ASP A 171 28.73 14.81 13.16
C ASP A 171 27.60 13.89 13.64
N ARG A 172 27.67 13.43 14.89
CA ARG A 172 26.60 12.67 15.57
C ARG A 172 26.22 11.39 14.82
N VAL A 173 27.17 10.81 14.08
CA VAL A 173 26.97 9.58 13.31
C VAL A 173 27.15 8.36 14.20
N TRP A 174 26.28 7.37 14.01
CA TRP A 174 26.38 6.08 14.68
C TRP A 174 26.72 4.97 13.69
N LEU A 175 27.88 4.33 13.86
CA LEU A 175 28.23 3.09 13.17
C LEU A 175 28.11 1.92 14.14
N ASN A 176 27.16 1.03 13.90
CA ASN A 176 26.96 -0.19 14.67
C ASN A 176 28.08 -1.23 14.40
N PRO A 177 28.16 -2.33 15.19
CA PRO A 177 29.26 -3.27 15.06
C PRO A 177 29.34 -3.86 13.65
N GLY A 178 30.56 -3.90 13.10
CA GLY A 178 30.82 -4.43 11.76
C GLY A 178 30.31 -3.57 10.58
N ALA A 179 29.76 -2.38 10.82
CA ALA A 179 29.39 -1.47 9.74
C ALA A 179 30.65 -1.00 8.97
N VAL A 180 30.57 -0.97 7.64
CA VAL A 180 31.70 -0.59 6.78
C VAL A 180 31.32 0.61 5.91
N VAL A 181 32.10 1.70 6.04
CA VAL A 181 31.98 2.92 5.23
C VAL A 181 33.18 3.02 4.30
N GLY A 182 32.91 3.01 3.01
CA GLY A 182 33.91 3.15 1.97
C GLY A 182 34.61 1.85 1.57
N GLY A 183 33.98 0.68 1.73
CA GLY A 183 34.47 -0.57 1.15
C GLY A 183 34.51 -0.49 -0.39
N GLU A 184 35.35 -1.27 -1.06
CA GLU A 184 35.35 -1.27 -2.52
C GLU A 184 34.05 -1.85 -3.08
N GLY A 185 33.37 -1.08 -3.95
CA GLY A 185 32.21 -1.56 -4.67
C GLY A 185 32.50 -2.63 -5.72
N PHE A 186 31.40 -3.21 -6.22
CA PHE A 186 31.40 -4.28 -7.23
C PHE A 186 31.65 -3.74 -8.66
N GLY A 187 32.88 -3.31 -8.94
CA GLY A 187 33.28 -2.83 -10.27
C GLY A 187 34.11 -3.85 -11.05
N PHE A 188 33.54 -4.45 -12.09
CA PHE A 188 34.23 -5.39 -12.98
C PHE A 188 33.84 -5.15 -14.44
N ALA A 189 34.83 -5.10 -15.34
CA ALA A 189 34.62 -5.05 -16.78
C ALA A 189 34.68 -6.48 -17.37
N PRO A 190 33.64 -6.98 -18.05
CA PRO A 190 33.68 -8.28 -18.70
C PRO A 190 34.56 -8.22 -19.95
N THR A 191 35.49 -9.16 -20.08
CA THR A 191 36.35 -9.33 -21.27
C THR A 191 36.35 -10.79 -21.72
N ALA A 192 36.90 -11.08 -22.89
CA ALA A 192 37.01 -12.45 -23.41
C ALA A 192 37.85 -13.38 -22.50
N GLU A 193 38.79 -12.83 -21.72
CA GLU A 193 39.69 -13.57 -20.83
C GLU A 193 39.15 -13.68 -19.40
N GLY A 194 38.05 -12.99 -19.09
CA GLY A 194 37.44 -12.93 -17.77
C GLY A 194 37.13 -11.50 -17.32
N ASN A 195 36.77 -11.36 -16.04
CA ASN A 195 36.41 -10.08 -15.45
C ASN A 195 37.64 -9.32 -14.97
N VAL A 196 37.85 -8.10 -15.49
CA VAL A 196 38.92 -7.20 -15.04
C VAL A 196 38.39 -6.30 -13.94
N LYS A 197 39.06 -6.27 -12.79
CA LYS A 197 38.71 -5.41 -11.65
C LYS A 197 38.84 -3.94 -12.04
N ILE A 198 37.83 -3.15 -11.73
CA ILE A 198 37.85 -1.68 -11.85
C ILE A 198 38.22 -1.12 -10.46
N PRO A 199 39.40 -0.49 -10.30
CA PRO A 199 39.78 0.14 -9.03
C PRO A 199 38.75 1.19 -8.60
N GLN A 200 38.38 1.18 -7.33
CA GLN A 200 37.42 2.14 -6.78
C GLN A 200 38.17 3.27 -6.06
N VAL A 201 38.47 4.35 -6.79
CA VAL A 201 39.36 5.43 -6.32
C VAL A 201 38.60 6.61 -5.68
N GLY A 202 37.27 6.60 -5.75
CA GLY A 202 36.43 7.57 -5.06
C GLY A 202 36.37 7.31 -3.55
N ARG A 203 35.37 7.92 -2.90
CA ARG A 203 35.16 7.80 -1.45
C ARG A 203 33.68 7.64 -1.12
N ALA A 204 33.39 7.37 0.14
CA ALA A 204 32.05 7.49 0.72
C ALA A 204 31.99 8.72 1.62
N VAL A 205 30.85 9.43 1.56
CA VAL A 205 30.56 10.62 2.36
C VAL A 205 29.25 10.38 3.09
N VAL A 206 29.33 10.33 4.42
CA VAL A 206 28.20 10.15 5.33
C VAL A 206 27.94 11.48 6.05
N GLY A 207 26.75 12.03 5.91
CA GLY A 207 26.35 13.28 6.54
C GLY A 207 26.03 13.14 8.03
N ASP A 208 25.66 14.26 8.64
CA ASP A 208 25.36 14.35 10.06
C ASP A 208 24.15 13.52 10.48
N ASP A 209 24.09 13.11 11.75
CA ASP A 209 22.93 12.45 12.37
C ASP A 209 22.53 11.12 11.68
N VAL A 210 23.42 10.53 10.89
CA VAL A 210 23.20 9.25 10.22
C VAL A 210 23.41 8.09 11.19
N GLU A 211 22.58 7.06 11.08
CA GLU A 211 22.79 5.78 11.78
C GLU A 211 22.96 4.67 10.74
N VAL A 212 24.04 3.90 10.88
CA VAL A 212 24.36 2.74 10.05
C VAL A 212 24.31 1.48 10.92
N GLY A 213 23.41 0.57 10.57
CA GLY A 213 23.15 -0.67 11.28
C GLY A 213 24.31 -1.67 11.20
N ALA A 214 24.24 -2.71 12.02
CA ALA A 214 25.27 -3.72 12.13
C ALA A 214 25.45 -4.45 10.80
N ASN A 215 26.72 -4.64 10.42
CA ASN A 215 27.12 -5.28 9.16
C ASN A 215 26.51 -4.65 7.90
N SER A 216 26.11 -3.38 7.96
CA SER A 216 25.69 -2.62 6.78
C SER A 216 26.91 -2.02 6.08
N CYS A 217 26.85 -1.99 4.75
CA CYS A 217 27.97 -1.57 3.91
C CYS A 217 27.57 -0.38 3.04
N ILE A 218 28.44 0.63 3.03
CA ILE A 218 28.37 1.77 2.12
C ILE A 218 29.63 1.71 1.26
N ASP A 219 29.49 1.34 0.00
CA ASP A 219 30.63 1.22 -0.90
C ASP A 219 31.16 2.60 -1.28
N ARG A 220 32.47 2.75 -1.45
CA ARG A 220 33.04 3.94 -2.12
C ARG A 220 32.70 3.93 -3.61
N ALA A 221 32.64 5.10 -4.20
CA ALA A 221 32.43 5.23 -5.64
C ALA A 221 33.68 4.82 -6.44
N ALA A 222 33.48 4.42 -7.70
CA ALA A 222 34.58 4.23 -8.65
C ALA A 222 35.35 5.53 -8.87
N MET A 223 34.59 6.62 -9.04
CA MET A 223 35.04 8.00 -9.15
C MET A 223 34.04 8.89 -8.40
N GLY A 224 34.52 9.97 -7.79
CA GLY A 224 33.67 10.86 -6.98
C GLY A 224 33.22 10.22 -5.67
N ASP A 225 31.95 10.46 -5.31
CA ASP A 225 31.44 10.18 -3.97
C ASP A 225 30.19 9.29 -4.01
N THR A 226 30.15 8.25 -3.18
CA THR A 226 28.88 7.67 -2.69
C THR A 226 28.40 8.55 -1.54
N VAL A 227 27.13 8.93 -1.52
CA VAL A 227 26.61 9.92 -0.56
C VAL A 227 25.45 9.35 0.23
N VAL A 228 25.55 9.42 1.56
CA VAL A 228 24.43 9.25 2.48
C VAL A 228 24.20 10.58 3.18
N GLU A 229 23.09 11.24 2.86
CA GLU A 229 22.78 12.57 3.38
C GLU A 229 22.29 12.52 4.84
N GLN A 230 22.28 13.70 5.45
CA GLN A 230 22.01 13.89 6.87
C GLN A 230 20.71 13.23 7.37
N GLY A 231 20.77 12.66 8.57
CA GLY A 231 19.64 12.10 9.28
C GLY A 231 19.09 10.80 8.71
N ALA A 232 19.68 10.23 7.65
CA ALA A 232 19.28 8.94 7.12
C ALA A 232 19.54 7.82 8.14
N LYS A 233 18.65 6.82 8.19
CA LYS A 233 18.75 5.67 9.10
C LYS A 233 18.76 4.38 8.30
N LEU A 234 19.88 3.67 8.37
CA LEU A 234 20.12 2.41 7.71
C LEU A 234 20.12 1.34 8.79
N ASP A 235 19.17 0.42 8.72
CA ASP A 235 19.09 -0.72 9.62
C ASP A 235 20.21 -1.74 9.31
N ASN A 236 20.21 -2.86 10.00
CA ASN A 236 21.21 -3.91 9.87
C ASN A 236 21.19 -4.57 8.49
N LEU A 237 22.36 -4.99 8.01
CA LEU A 237 22.54 -5.72 6.75
C LEU A 237 21.98 -4.96 5.53
N VAL A 238 22.10 -3.64 5.53
CA VAL A 238 21.76 -2.76 4.41
C VAL A 238 22.97 -2.61 3.49
N GLN A 239 22.72 -2.55 2.17
CA GLN A 239 23.75 -2.27 1.16
C GLN A 239 23.48 -0.95 0.44
N VAL A 240 24.49 -0.08 0.41
CA VAL A 240 24.54 1.11 -0.46
C VAL A 240 25.67 0.92 -1.47
N GLY A 241 25.32 0.76 -2.74
CA GLY A 241 26.28 0.51 -3.82
C GLY A 241 27.10 1.74 -4.21
N HIS A 242 28.18 1.50 -4.95
CA HIS A 242 29.12 2.54 -5.39
C HIS A 242 28.42 3.68 -6.15
N ALA A 243 28.75 4.94 -5.83
CA ALA A 243 28.16 6.15 -6.40
C ALA A 243 26.64 6.32 -6.19
N ALA A 244 26.02 5.50 -5.32
CA ALA A 244 24.63 5.70 -4.96
C ALA A 244 24.46 6.96 -4.09
N ARG A 245 23.23 7.50 -4.10
CA ARG A 245 22.84 8.68 -3.33
C ARG A 245 21.62 8.39 -2.48
N ILE A 246 21.77 8.45 -1.16
CA ILE A 246 20.70 8.29 -0.19
C ILE A 246 20.33 9.67 0.35
N GLY A 247 19.12 10.12 0.04
CA GLY A 247 18.66 11.46 0.39
C GLY A 247 18.35 11.63 1.88
N ALA A 248 18.37 12.88 2.35
CA ALA A 248 18.25 13.21 3.76
C ALA A 248 17.00 12.61 4.44
N HIS A 249 17.16 12.18 5.70
CA HIS A 249 16.09 11.61 6.53
C HIS A 249 15.38 10.38 5.93
N SER A 250 16.02 9.68 5.00
CA SER A 250 15.47 8.44 4.45
C SER A 250 15.67 7.27 5.41
N LEU A 251 14.77 6.29 5.34
CA LEU A 251 14.82 5.08 6.16
C LEU A 251 15.03 3.86 5.26
N MET A 252 16.06 3.08 5.53
CA MET A 252 16.33 1.80 4.89
C MET A 252 16.24 0.70 5.94
N VAL A 253 15.18 -0.11 5.89
CA VAL A 253 14.92 -1.18 6.86
C VAL A 253 15.76 -2.43 6.52
N ALA A 254 15.95 -3.34 7.48
CA ALA A 254 16.88 -4.45 7.37
C ALA A 254 16.82 -5.19 6.02
N TYR A 255 17.99 -5.54 5.49
CA TYR A 255 18.19 -6.17 4.18
C TYR A 255 17.77 -5.32 2.96
N ALA A 256 17.47 -4.03 3.13
CA ALA A 256 17.24 -3.16 1.98
C ALA A 256 18.55 -2.86 1.23
N GLY A 257 18.45 -2.60 -0.07
CA GLY A 257 19.59 -2.31 -0.92
C GLY A 257 19.33 -1.23 -1.96
N VAL A 258 20.32 -0.38 -2.18
CA VAL A 258 20.35 0.55 -3.32
C VAL A 258 21.59 0.22 -4.14
N ALA A 259 21.39 -0.21 -5.39
CA ALA A 259 22.49 -0.56 -6.28
C ALA A 259 23.29 0.68 -6.72
N GLY A 260 24.45 0.43 -7.36
CA GLY A 260 25.36 1.49 -7.76
C GLY A 260 24.73 2.54 -8.67
N SER A 261 25.14 3.79 -8.49
CA SER A 261 24.69 4.96 -9.25
C SER A 261 23.18 5.26 -9.19
N ALA A 262 22.43 4.64 -8.27
CA ALA A 262 21.01 4.93 -8.08
C ALA A 262 20.79 6.02 -7.02
N THR A 263 19.66 6.71 -7.11
CA THR A 263 19.27 7.76 -6.18
C THR A 263 18.00 7.37 -5.43
N LEU A 264 18.05 7.45 -4.10
CA LEU A 264 16.88 7.45 -3.25
C LEU A 264 16.63 8.88 -2.74
N GLY A 265 15.52 9.50 -3.13
CA GLY A 265 15.20 10.87 -2.72
C GLY A 265 14.90 10.99 -1.22
N ALA A 266 15.04 12.21 -0.69
CA ALA A 266 14.88 12.51 0.74
C ALA A 266 13.53 12.05 1.33
N ARG A 267 13.53 11.74 2.63
CA ARG A 267 12.37 11.28 3.43
C ARG A 267 11.68 10.04 2.86
N SER A 268 12.38 9.26 2.06
CA SER A 268 11.84 8.03 1.48
C SER A 268 12.05 6.85 2.41
N VAL A 269 11.24 5.80 2.22
CA VAL A 269 11.32 4.57 3.00
C VAL A 269 11.49 3.37 2.08
N LEU A 270 12.58 2.63 2.24
CA LEU A 270 12.72 1.26 1.74
C LEU A 270 12.39 0.31 2.89
N ALA A 271 11.28 -0.41 2.77
CA ALA A 271 10.92 -1.44 3.74
C ALA A 271 11.87 -2.65 3.65
N ALA A 272 11.74 -3.57 4.60
CA ALA A 272 12.64 -4.70 4.74
C ALA A 272 12.77 -5.49 3.43
N LYS A 273 14.00 -5.85 3.05
CA LYS A 273 14.32 -6.59 1.81
C LYS A 273 13.94 -5.88 0.50
N ALA A 274 13.61 -4.58 0.52
CA ALA A 274 13.37 -3.84 -0.70
C ALA A 274 14.69 -3.52 -1.43
N ALA A 275 14.68 -3.51 -2.75
CA ALA A 275 15.84 -3.19 -3.57
C ALA A 275 15.52 -2.15 -4.64
N VAL A 276 16.48 -1.28 -4.91
CA VAL A 276 16.48 -0.31 -6.02
C VAL A 276 17.61 -0.70 -6.98
N LEU A 277 17.28 -0.92 -8.25
CA LEU A 277 18.27 -1.26 -9.28
C LEU A 277 19.20 -0.09 -9.61
N GLY A 278 20.31 -0.38 -10.29
CA GLY A 278 21.33 0.62 -10.57
C GLY A 278 20.85 1.66 -11.57
N HIS A 279 21.39 2.87 -11.48
CA HIS A 279 21.13 3.97 -12.43
C HIS A 279 19.67 4.42 -12.54
N ILE A 280 18.87 4.24 -11.48
CA ILE A 280 17.49 4.75 -11.43
C ILE A 280 17.32 5.78 -10.32
N ASP A 281 16.37 6.68 -10.53
CA ASP A 281 16.02 7.75 -9.60
C ASP A 281 14.66 7.49 -8.96
N ILE A 282 14.65 7.41 -7.63
CA ILE A 282 13.44 7.37 -6.81
C ILE A 282 13.21 8.75 -6.22
N GLY A 283 12.10 9.40 -6.57
CA GLY A 283 11.77 10.74 -6.07
C GLY A 283 11.60 10.77 -4.54
N PRO A 284 11.69 11.96 -3.91
CA PRO A 284 11.54 12.13 -2.47
C PRO A 284 10.15 11.72 -1.96
N ASP A 285 10.02 11.50 -0.66
CA ASP A 285 8.79 11.11 0.03
C ASP A 285 8.18 9.79 -0.47
N SER A 286 8.99 8.95 -1.14
CA SER A 286 8.56 7.68 -1.71
C SER A 286 8.56 6.55 -0.68
N ARG A 287 7.72 5.54 -0.91
CA ARG A 287 7.62 4.34 -0.08
C ARG A 287 7.69 3.09 -0.94
N VAL A 288 8.75 2.31 -0.74
CA VAL A 288 8.94 0.99 -1.36
C VAL A 288 8.55 -0.08 -0.35
N GLY A 289 7.57 -0.92 -0.72
CA GLY A 289 7.04 -1.99 0.11
C GLY A 289 8.05 -3.11 0.38
N VAL A 290 7.72 -3.96 1.35
CA VAL A 290 8.56 -5.09 1.79
C VAL A 290 8.90 -5.98 0.58
N ALA A 291 10.15 -6.45 0.50
CA ALA A 291 10.64 -7.38 -0.51
C ALA A 291 10.44 -6.97 -1.98
N SER A 292 10.19 -5.68 -2.23
CA SER A 292 9.93 -5.17 -3.57
C SER A 292 11.23 -4.79 -4.28
N VAL A 293 11.34 -5.10 -5.57
CA VAL A 293 12.46 -4.68 -6.43
C VAL A 293 11.96 -3.61 -7.39
N VAL A 294 12.52 -2.41 -7.31
CA VAL A 294 12.19 -1.29 -8.21
C VAL A 294 13.19 -1.27 -9.37
N HIS A 295 12.68 -1.28 -10.60
CA HIS A 295 13.47 -1.44 -11.82
C HIS A 295 13.41 -0.24 -12.78
N ASP A 296 12.68 0.80 -12.41
CA ASP A 296 12.42 1.99 -13.21
C ASP A 296 12.33 3.24 -12.33
N ASN A 297 12.48 4.41 -12.95
CA ASN A 297 12.40 5.69 -12.25
C ASN A 297 11.02 5.89 -11.63
N GLN A 298 10.99 6.38 -10.39
CA GLN A 298 9.76 6.63 -9.66
C GLN A 298 9.61 8.11 -9.35
N PRO A 299 8.42 8.71 -9.55
CA PRO A 299 8.18 10.11 -9.22
C PRO A 299 8.21 10.35 -7.71
N ALA A 300 8.25 11.61 -7.29
CA ALA A 300 8.10 11.99 -5.88
C ALA A 300 6.77 11.47 -5.31
N GLY A 301 6.79 11.01 -4.06
CA GLY A 301 5.62 10.48 -3.37
C GLY A 301 5.17 9.10 -3.85
N ALA A 302 5.97 8.41 -4.67
CA ALA A 302 5.63 7.09 -5.20
C ALA A 302 5.37 6.09 -4.08
N ARG A 303 4.41 5.18 -4.31
CA ARG A 303 4.09 4.07 -3.40
C ARG A 303 4.07 2.80 -4.22
N VAL A 304 5.19 2.09 -4.20
CA VAL A 304 5.40 0.89 -5.00
C VAL A 304 5.55 -0.32 -4.09
N THR A 305 5.00 -1.45 -4.48
CA THR A 305 5.07 -2.69 -3.70
C THR A 305 4.92 -3.91 -4.61
N GLY A 306 5.52 -5.03 -4.21
CA GLY A 306 5.42 -6.32 -4.88
C GLY A 306 5.88 -7.47 -3.98
N VAL A 307 5.25 -8.64 -4.16
CA VAL A 307 5.34 -9.89 -3.34
C VAL A 307 4.68 -9.82 -1.96
N PRO A 308 3.37 -10.08 -1.83
CA PRO A 308 2.83 -10.63 -0.60
C PRO A 308 2.85 -12.17 -0.66
N ALA A 309 3.11 -12.81 0.48
CA ALA A 309 2.81 -14.22 0.63
C ALA A 309 1.30 -14.43 0.47
N ILE A 310 0.91 -15.30 -0.46
CA ILE A 310 -0.47 -15.76 -0.64
C ILE A 310 -0.52 -17.27 -0.36
N GLU A 311 -1.72 -17.81 -0.17
CA GLU A 311 -1.91 -19.25 0.08
C GLU A 311 -1.22 -20.10 -1.01
N HIS A 312 -0.53 -21.17 -0.59
CA HIS A 312 0.39 -21.94 -1.42
C HIS A 312 -0.23 -22.46 -2.72
N ARG A 313 -1.44 -23.03 -2.67
CA ARG A 313 -2.11 -23.53 -3.88
C ARG A 313 -2.53 -22.40 -4.81
N LYS A 314 -2.97 -21.26 -4.28
CA LYS A 314 -3.24 -20.05 -5.08
C LYS A 314 -1.97 -19.55 -5.76
N TRP A 315 -0.83 -19.55 -5.06
CA TRP A 315 0.45 -19.17 -5.63
C TRP A 315 0.86 -20.08 -6.80
N LEU A 316 0.84 -21.40 -6.62
CA LEU A 316 1.20 -22.35 -7.68
C LEU A 316 0.34 -22.17 -8.94
N ARG A 317 -0.97 -21.96 -8.78
CA ARG A 317 -1.87 -21.71 -9.91
C ARG A 317 -1.54 -20.39 -10.63
N ALA A 318 -1.30 -19.31 -9.89
CA ALA A 318 -0.94 -18.03 -10.49
C ALA A 318 0.44 -18.06 -11.16
N ALA A 319 1.41 -18.79 -10.58
CA ALA A 319 2.74 -18.96 -11.13
C ALA A 319 2.73 -19.75 -12.46
N ALA A 320 1.90 -20.78 -12.57
CA ALA A 320 1.74 -21.53 -13.83
C ALA A 320 1.23 -20.62 -14.97
N LEU A 321 0.25 -19.75 -14.69
CA LEU A 321 -0.32 -18.85 -15.69
C LEU A 321 0.62 -17.72 -16.12
N HIS A 322 1.61 -17.35 -15.29
CA HIS A 322 2.53 -16.26 -15.61
C HIS A 322 3.30 -16.50 -16.93
N GLY A 323 3.74 -17.73 -17.17
CA GLY A 323 4.43 -18.10 -18.42
C GLY A 323 3.52 -18.05 -19.65
N GLU A 324 2.21 -18.24 -19.46
CA GLU A 324 1.20 -18.23 -20.53
C GLU A 324 0.66 -16.83 -20.84
N LEU A 325 1.00 -15.80 -20.05
CA LEU A 325 0.50 -14.43 -20.24
C LEU A 325 0.69 -13.88 -21.67
N PRO A 326 1.83 -14.10 -22.37
CA PRO A 326 1.97 -13.65 -23.75
C PRO A 326 0.97 -14.32 -24.70
N GLU A 327 0.73 -15.61 -24.51
CA GLU A 327 -0.19 -16.40 -25.31
C GLU A 327 -1.65 -16.01 -25.03
N LEU A 328 -2.00 -15.87 -23.75
CA LEU A 328 -3.30 -15.36 -23.34
C LEU A 328 -3.56 -13.97 -23.92
N ARG A 329 -2.57 -13.07 -23.91
CA ARG A 329 -2.68 -11.74 -24.54
C ARG A 329 -2.92 -11.84 -26.04
N ARG A 330 -2.23 -12.76 -26.73
CA ARG A 330 -2.45 -13.04 -28.16
C ARG A 330 -3.87 -13.55 -28.41
N GLN A 331 -4.32 -14.54 -27.65
CA GLN A 331 -5.66 -15.09 -27.76
C GLN A 331 -6.74 -14.04 -27.52
N VAL A 332 -6.59 -13.19 -26.50
CA VAL A 332 -7.52 -12.09 -26.22
C VAL A 332 -7.58 -11.11 -27.41
N ARG A 333 -6.43 -10.75 -27.98
CA ARG A 333 -6.39 -9.87 -29.17
C ARG A 333 -7.01 -10.53 -30.40
N ASP A 334 -6.73 -11.81 -30.65
CA ASP A 334 -7.26 -12.53 -31.79
C ASP A 334 -8.77 -12.77 -31.65
N LEU A 335 -9.25 -13.04 -30.43
CA LEU A 335 -10.69 -13.09 -30.10
C LEU A 335 -11.35 -11.72 -30.33
N ALA A 336 -10.73 -10.62 -29.90
CA ALA A 336 -11.23 -9.28 -30.16
C ALA A 336 -11.32 -8.97 -31.66
N ALA A 337 -10.30 -9.35 -32.45
CA ALA A 337 -10.32 -9.16 -33.90
C ALA A 337 -11.42 -10.00 -34.59
N ARG A 338 -11.63 -11.25 -34.15
CA ARG A 338 -12.71 -12.10 -34.66
C ARG A 338 -14.08 -11.55 -34.31
N LEU A 339 -14.24 -10.98 -33.12
CA LEU A 339 -15.48 -10.33 -32.70
C LEU A 339 -15.82 -9.15 -33.63
N GLN A 340 -14.84 -8.26 -33.87
CA GLN A 340 -14.99 -7.14 -34.79
C GLN A 340 -15.33 -7.57 -36.22
N GLU A 341 -14.74 -8.67 -36.71
CA GLU A 341 -15.09 -9.17 -38.03
C GLU A 341 -16.52 -9.75 -38.08
N LEU A 342 -16.95 -10.45 -37.02
CA LEU A 342 -18.33 -10.94 -36.91
C LEU A 342 -19.33 -9.78 -36.85
N GLU A 343 -19.01 -8.71 -36.11
CA GLU A 343 -19.82 -7.49 -36.05
C GLU A 343 -19.93 -6.82 -37.43
N ARG A 344 -18.82 -6.68 -38.17
CA ARG A 344 -18.84 -6.17 -39.56
C ARG A 344 -19.65 -7.04 -40.52
N ARG A 345 -19.58 -8.37 -40.38
CA ARG A 345 -20.37 -9.31 -41.19
C ARG A 345 -21.86 -9.24 -40.87
N SER A 346 -22.20 -9.08 -39.59
CA SER A 346 -23.57 -8.87 -39.13
C SER A 346 -24.18 -7.61 -39.76
N VAL A 347 -23.45 -6.48 -39.74
CA VAL A 347 -23.87 -5.21 -40.37
C VAL A 347 -24.05 -5.35 -41.89
N ARG A 348 -23.20 -6.13 -42.57
CA ARG A 348 -23.35 -6.41 -44.01
C ARG A 348 -24.54 -7.32 -44.34
N SER A 349 -24.94 -8.19 -43.41
CA SER A 349 -26.10 -9.07 -43.58
C SER A 349 -27.42 -8.31 -43.48
N THR A 350 -27.52 -7.34 -42.57
CA THR A 350 -28.69 -6.46 -42.43
C THR A 350 -28.86 -5.48 -43.60
N ALA A 351 -27.77 -5.09 -44.26
CA ALA A 351 -27.81 -4.25 -45.46
C ALA A 351 -28.36 -4.97 -46.71
N ARG A 352 -28.36 -6.32 -46.74
CA ARG A 352 -28.87 -7.11 -47.88
C ARG A 352 -30.36 -7.48 -47.78
N THR A 353 -30.98 -7.33 -46.61
CA THR A 353 -32.38 -7.72 -46.38
C THR A 353 -33.39 -6.57 -46.54
N HIS A 354 -32.96 -5.33 -46.81
CA HIS A 354 -33.84 -4.16 -46.98
C HIS A 354 -34.44 -3.99 -48.40
N GLY A 355 -34.74 -5.10 -49.08
CA GLY A 355 -35.16 -5.11 -50.49
C GLY A 355 -36.57 -5.65 -50.78
N ALA A 356 -37.50 -5.65 -49.82
CA ALA A 356 -38.90 -6.02 -50.09
C ALA A 356 -39.86 -5.16 -49.25
N PRO A 357 -40.90 -4.55 -49.85
CA PRO A 357 -41.88 -3.76 -49.12
C PRO A 357 -42.89 -4.71 -48.47
N MET A 358 -43.06 -4.62 -47.15
CA MET A 358 -44.25 -5.15 -46.49
C MET A 358 -45.10 -3.99 -45.97
N ALA A 359 -46.36 -4.07 -46.38
CA ALA A 359 -47.40 -3.09 -46.18
C ALA A 359 -47.65 -2.78 -44.71
N ALA A 360 -48.02 -1.52 -44.48
CA ALA A 360 -48.57 -1.06 -43.22
C ALA A 360 -49.97 -1.65 -43.00
N GLU A 361 -50.14 -2.37 -41.90
CA GLU A 361 -51.45 -2.60 -41.29
C GLU A 361 -51.36 -2.30 -39.79
N GLY A 362 -52.26 -1.42 -39.32
CA GLY A 362 -52.33 -0.99 -37.94
C GLY A 362 -52.90 -2.07 -37.02
N SER A 363 -52.49 -2.03 -35.75
CA SER A 363 -53.24 -2.63 -34.65
C SER A 363 -53.01 -1.88 -33.33
N SER A 364 -54.02 -1.98 -32.48
CA SER A 364 -54.46 -1.21 -31.30
C SER A 364 -53.52 -1.19 -30.06
N PRO A 365 -53.80 -0.34 -29.04
CA PRO A 365 -52.91 0.01 -27.91
C PRO A 365 -52.67 -1.06 -26.82
N ASP A 366 -52.92 -2.35 -27.09
CA ASP A 366 -52.90 -3.44 -26.08
C ASP A 366 -51.69 -4.39 -26.20
N SER A 367 -50.65 -4.01 -26.93
CA SER A 367 -49.56 -4.92 -27.33
C SER A 367 -48.41 -5.00 -26.33
N GLY A 368 -48.49 -5.95 -25.39
CA GLY A 368 -47.30 -6.45 -24.69
C GLY A 368 -46.27 -7.06 -25.67
N TYR A 369 -45.02 -7.21 -25.24
CA TYR A 369 -43.92 -7.75 -26.04
C TYR A 369 -43.80 -9.26 -25.85
N ASP A 370 -43.75 -10.03 -26.94
CA ASP A 370 -43.36 -11.43 -26.91
C ASP A 370 -41.83 -11.60 -26.85
N ILE A 371 -41.37 -12.85 -26.77
CA ILE A 371 -39.94 -13.16 -26.65
C ILE A 371 -39.13 -12.69 -27.85
N GLN A 372 -39.70 -12.70 -29.06
CA GLN A 372 -38.97 -12.27 -30.26
C GLN A 372 -38.77 -10.76 -30.24
N ALA A 373 -39.82 -10.01 -29.92
CA ALA A 373 -39.74 -8.56 -29.77
C ALA A 373 -38.77 -8.15 -28.64
N ILE A 374 -38.70 -8.92 -27.55
CA ILE A 374 -37.70 -8.71 -26.48
C ILE A 374 -36.28 -8.98 -26.98
N LEU A 375 -36.05 -10.04 -27.75
CA LEU A 375 -34.73 -10.40 -28.29
C LEU A 375 -34.20 -9.38 -29.31
N ASP A 376 -35.09 -8.77 -30.07
CA ASP A 376 -34.76 -7.70 -31.02
C ASP A 376 -34.42 -6.40 -30.29
N LEU A 377 -35.09 -6.14 -29.15
CA LEU A 377 -34.94 -4.92 -28.37
C LEU A 377 -33.76 -4.96 -27.40
N LEU A 378 -33.55 -6.09 -26.71
CA LEU A 378 -32.50 -6.27 -25.72
C LEU A 378 -31.31 -7.04 -26.28
N PRO A 379 -30.08 -6.71 -25.86
CA PRO A 379 -28.89 -7.46 -26.26
C PRO A 379 -28.71 -8.77 -25.49
N HIS A 380 -29.42 -8.94 -24.39
CA HIS A 380 -29.31 -10.11 -23.51
C HIS A 380 -29.73 -11.37 -24.26
N ARG A 381 -28.99 -12.46 -24.03
CA ARG A 381 -29.27 -13.79 -24.59
C ARG A 381 -29.23 -14.80 -23.46
N TYR A 382 -29.86 -15.96 -23.67
CA TYR A 382 -29.72 -17.08 -22.75
C TYR A 382 -28.23 -17.36 -22.48
N PRO A 383 -27.82 -17.59 -21.22
CA PRO A 383 -28.65 -17.78 -20.03
C PRO A 383 -28.99 -16.53 -19.22
N PHE A 384 -28.69 -15.33 -19.73
CA PHE A 384 -28.80 -14.08 -18.97
C PHE A 384 -29.99 -13.18 -19.36
N LEU A 385 -30.82 -13.58 -20.34
CA LEU A 385 -32.10 -12.93 -20.60
C LEU A 385 -33.11 -13.35 -19.52
N MET A 386 -33.62 -12.38 -18.75
CA MET A 386 -34.46 -12.60 -17.58
C MET A 386 -35.94 -12.25 -17.82
N VAL A 387 -36.29 -11.58 -18.91
CA VAL A 387 -37.69 -11.26 -19.22
C VAL A 387 -38.17 -12.17 -20.35
N ASP A 388 -39.12 -13.05 -20.06
CA ASP A 388 -39.66 -13.99 -21.04
C ASP A 388 -40.81 -13.38 -21.85
N ARG A 389 -41.57 -12.45 -21.25
CA ARG A 389 -42.69 -11.74 -21.88
C ARG A 389 -43.01 -10.45 -21.15
N VAL A 390 -43.43 -9.42 -21.89
CA VAL A 390 -44.08 -8.22 -21.34
C VAL A 390 -45.59 -8.34 -21.55
N LEU A 391 -46.35 -8.28 -20.47
CA LEU A 391 -47.81 -8.38 -20.47
C LEU A 391 -48.47 -7.03 -20.75
N GLU A 392 -47.96 -5.97 -20.12
CA GLU A 392 -48.48 -4.61 -20.23
C GLU A 392 -47.30 -3.65 -20.34
N ILE A 393 -47.47 -2.60 -21.13
CA ILE A 393 -46.47 -1.56 -21.25
C ILE A 393 -47.10 -0.19 -21.48
N THR A 394 -46.62 0.80 -20.74
CA THR A 394 -46.86 2.21 -20.99
C THR A 394 -45.50 2.84 -21.29
N PRO A 395 -45.22 3.17 -22.57
CA PRO A 395 -43.92 3.66 -22.99
C PRO A 395 -43.33 4.73 -22.05
N GLY A 396 -42.14 4.47 -21.53
CA GLY A 396 -41.39 5.39 -20.68
C GLY A 396 -41.96 5.61 -19.27
N GLN A 397 -43.00 4.87 -18.86
CA GLN A 397 -43.66 5.04 -17.57
C GLN A 397 -43.78 3.75 -16.77
N ARG A 398 -44.31 2.67 -17.36
CA ARG A 398 -44.62 1.45 -16.62
C ARG A 398 -44.49 0.21 -17.51
N GLY A 399 -44.11 -0.91 -16.92
CA GLY A 399 -44.14 -2.21 -17.59
C GLY A 399 -44.45 -3.33 -16.62
N VAL A 400 -45.18 -4.34 -17.10
CA VAL A 400 -45.43 -5.60 -16.38
C VAL A 400 -44.83 -6.73 -17.19
N GLY A 401 -43.80 -7.39 -16.66
CA GLY A 401 -43.07 -8.48 -17.29
C GLY A 401 -43.19 -9.78 -16.51
N VAL A 402 -42.74 -10.87 -17.13
CA VAL A 402 -42.75 -12.22 -16.55
C VAL A 402 -41.41 -12.90 -16.75
N LYS A 403 -40.92 -13.54 -15.69
CA LYS A 403 -39.90 -14.59 -15.73
C LYS A 403 -40.52 -15.91 -15.28
N CYS A 404 -40.54 -16.92 -16.14
CA CYS A 404 -40.85 -18.30 -15.82
C CYS A 404 -39.58 -18.98 -15.31
N VAL A 405 -39.57 -19.45 -14.05
CA VAL A 405 -38.38 -20.04 -13.43
C VAL A 405 -38.36 -21.54 -13.69
N THR A 406 -37.43 -22.02 -14.52
CA THR A 406 -37.31 -23.45 -14.85
C THR A 406 -36.13 -24.12 -14.17
N ALA A 407 -36.30 -25.38 -13.75
CA ALA A 407 -35.27 -26.16 -13.05
C ALA A 407 -33.99 -26.37 -13.89
N ASN A 408 -34.09 -26.21 -15.21
CA ASN A 408 -33.00 -26.40 -16.16
C ASN A 408 -32.10 -25.15 -16.30
N GLU A 409 -32.40 -24.04 -15.64
CA GLU A 409 -31.55 -22.84 -15.69
C GLU A 409 -30.19 -23.09 -15.01
N PRO A 410 -29.07 -22.62 -15.58
CA PRO A 410 -27.72 -23.04 -15.18
C PRO A 410 -27.37 -22.65 -13.74
N GLN A 411 -27.93 -21.58 -13.20
CA GLN A 411 -27.71 -21.18 -11.81
C GLN A 411 -28.13 -22.26 -10.80
N PHE A 412 -29.10 -23.13 -11.14
CA PHE A 412 -29.55 -24.19 -10.24
C PHE A 412 -28.57 -25.37 -10.12
N GLN A 413 -27.53 -25.44 -10.96
CA GLN A 413 -26.48 -26.45 -10.84
C GLN A 413 -25.60 -26.24 -9.59
N GLY A 414 -25.46 -24.99 -9.11
CA GLY A 414 -24.57 -24.65 -7.99
C GLY A 414 -25.21 -23.79 -6.89
N HIS A 415 -26.32 -23.11 -7.16
CA HIS A 415 -26.96 -22.21 -6.19
C HIS A 415 -27.89 -22.98 -5.24
N PHE A 416 -27.31 -23.45 -4.12
CA PHE A 416 -27.89 -24.32 -3.08
C PHE A 416 -28.22 -25.75 -3.55
N PRO A 417 -27.23 -26.66 -3.61
CA PRO A 417 -27.44 -28.07 -3.96
C PRO A 417 -28.53 -28.72 -3.09
N GLY A 418 -29.51 -29.37 -3.73
CA GLY A 418 -30.63 -30.02 -3.04
C GLY A 418 -31.78 -29.09 -2.60
N ARG A 419 -31.63 -27.77 -2.73
CA ARG A 419 -32.70 -26.80 -2.44
C ARG A 419 -32.68 -25.64 -3.46
N PRO A 420 -33.10 -25.88 -4.71
CA PRO A 420 -32.96 -24.89 -5.78
C PRO A 420 -33.79 -23.64 -5.48
N ILE A 421 -33.10 -22.50 -5.40
CA ILE A 421 -33.69 -21.17 -5.15
C ILE A 421 -33.07 -20.22 -6.17
N LEU A 422 -33.89 -19.40 -6.83
CA LEU A 422 -33.40 -18.40 -7.78
C LEU A 422 -32.48 -17.43 -7.02
N PRO A 423 -31.22 -17.22 -7.45
CA PRO A 423 -30.35 -16.22 -6.85
C PRO A 423 -31.05 -14.87 -6.78
N GLY A 424 -31.11 -14.29 -5.57
CA GLY A 424 -31.82 -13.03 -5.35
C GLY A 424 -31.32 -11.91 -6.26
N VAL A 425 -30.03 -11.92 -6.64
CA VAL A 425 -29.41 -10.96 -7.56
C VAL A 425 -29.96 -10.99 -8.99
N LEU A 426 -30.61 -12.08 -9.42
CA LEU A 426 -31.23 -12.15 -10.75
C LEU A 426 -32.59 -11.43 -10.81
N ILE A 427 -33.23 -11.17 -9.67
CA ILE A 427 -34.50 -10.42 -9.64
C ILE A 427 -34.28 -8.92 -9.96
N PRO A 428 -33.30 -8.21 -9.36
CA PRO A 428 -32.92 -6.87 -9.78
C PRO A 428 -32.46 -6.80 -11.24
N GLU A 429 -31.75 -7.82 -11.74
CA GLU A 429 -31.36 -7.90 -13.15
C GLU A 429 -32.62 -7.95 -14.06
N ALA A 430 -33.62 -8.74 -13.68
CA ALA A 430 -34.89 -8.79 -14.41
C ALA A 430 -35.65 -7.45 -14.37
N PHE A 431 -35.65 -6.75 -13.23
CA PHE A 431 -36.18 -5.38 -13.15
C PHE A 431 -35.43 -4.42 -14.08
N ALA A 432 -34.10 -4.51 -14.16
CA ALA A 432 -33.30 -3.66 -15.03
C ALA A 432 -33.61 -3.91 -16.50
N GLN A 433 -33.74 -5.17 -16.92
CA GLN A 433 -34.13 -5.54 -18.28
C GLN A 433 -35.54 -5.06 -18.63
N LEU A 434 -36.52 -5.23 -17.73
CA LEU A 434 -37.87 -4.72 -17.97
C LEU A 434 -37.91 -3.19 -18.01
N ALA A 435 -37.18 -2.50 -17.13
CA ALA A 435 -37.05 -1.05 -17.15
C ALA A 435 -36.41 -0.55 -18.45
N CYS A 436 -35.43 -1.29 -18.99
CA CYS A 436 -34.83 -1.01 -20.29
C CYS A 436 -35.85 -1.13 -21.42
N ILE A 437 -36.68 -2.18 -21.44
CA ILE A 437 -37.76 -2.33 -22.41
C ILE A 437 -38.74 -1.14 -22.33
N VAL A 438 -39.13 -0.74 -21.12
CA VAL A 438 -40.02 0.42 -20.90
C VAL A 438 -39.38 1.72 -21.38
N ALA A 439 -38.09 1.93 -21.14
CA ALA A 439 -37.37 3.11 -21.58
C ALA A 439 -37.21 3.16 -23.11
N PHE A 440 -36.83 2.05 -23.75
CA PHE A 440 -36.68 1.98 -25.20
C PHE A 440 -37.99 2.14 -25.95
N ALA A 441 -39.10 1.65 -25.40
CA ALA A 441 -40.42 1.87 -25.99
C ALA A 441 -40.80 3.37 -26.10
N ALA A 442 -40.17 4.25 -25.31
CA ALA A 442 -40.38 5.70 -25.39
C ALA A 442 -39.42 6.43 -26.36
N LEU A 443 -38.45 5.74 -26.95
CA LEU A 443 -37.49 6.35 -27.86
C LEU A 443 -38.00 6.29 -29.31
N PRO A 444 -37.84 7.37 -30.11
CA PRO A 444 -38.20 7.35 -31.54
C PRO A 444 -37.41 6.31 -32.35
N ASP A 445 -36.15 6.08 -31.97
CA ASP A 445 -35.29 5.02 -32.50
C ASP A 445 -34.37 4.51 -31.38
N PRO A 446 -34.57 3.28 -30.87
CA PRO A 446 -33.69 2.66 -29.89
C PRO A 446 -32.47 1.98 -30.53
N THR A 447 -32.36 1.94 -31.86
CA THR A 447 -31.26 1.29 -32.57
C THR A 447 -29.92 1.91 -32.18
N GLY A 448 -28.94 1.08 -31.81
CA GLY A 448 -27.61 1.55 -31.43
C GLY A 448 -27.53 2.20 -30.05
N LYS A 449 -28.57 2.12 -29.21
CA LYS A 449 -28.55 2.58 -27.81
C LYS A 449 -28.39 1.42 -26.84
N GLY A 450 -27.71 1.65 -25.73
CA GLY A 450 -27.55 0.74 -24.61
C GLY A 450 -28.09 1.36 -23.32
N VAL A 451 -28.45 0.51 -22.36
CA VAL A 451 -28.79 0.94 -21.00
C VAL A 451 -27.77 0.36 -20.04
N TYR A 452 -27.12 1.23 -19.27
CA TYR A 452 -26.17 0.84 -18.23
C TYR A 452 -26.80 1.01 -16.86
N LEU A 453 -26.79 -0.06 -16.06
CA LEU A 453 -27.21 -0.04 -14.67
C LEU A 453 -26.22 0.81 -13.85
N LEU A 454 -26.71 1.88 -13.22
CA LEU A 454 -25.92 2.78 -12.38
C LEU A 454 -25.97 2.41 -10.90
N GLY A 455 -27.06 1.79 -10.45
CA GLY A 455 -27.19 1.39 -9.05
C GLY A 455 -28.51 0.73 -8.72
N LEU A 456 -28.50 0.08 -7.55
CA LEU A 456 -29.66 -0.53 -6.91
C LEU A 456 -29.84 0.14 -5.54
N ASP A 457 -31.08 0.47 -5.18
CA ASP A 457 -31.38 1.03 -3.85
C ASP A 457 -32.58 0.31 -3.22
N LYS A 458 -32.57 0.19 -1.89
CA LYS A 458 -33.65 -0.38 -1.07
C LYS A 458 -34.18 -1.76 -1.52
N MET A 459 -33.35 -2.59 -2.15
CA MET A 459 -33.74 -3.95 -2.54
C MET A 459 -34.07 -4.81 -1.32
N ARG A 460 -35.25 -5.42 -1.32
CA ARG A 460 -35.75 -6.35 -0.29
C ARG A 460 -36.16 -7.66 -0.93
N PHE A 461 -35.72 -8.76 -0.34
CA PHE A 461 -36.08 -10.12 -0.74
C PHE A 461 -36.87 -10.77 0.39
N ARG A 462 -38.16 -11.05 0.15
CA ARG A 462 -39.12 -11.44 1.18
C ARG A 462 -39.33 -12.95 1.22
N HIS A 463 -39.43 -13.57 0.05
CA HIS A 463 -39.71 -14.99 -0.10
C HIS A 463 -38.81 -15.60 -1.18
N PRO A 464 -38.39 -16.87 -1.02
CA PRO A 464 -37.60 -17.56 -2.02
C PRO A 464 -38.44 -17.84 -3.26
N VAL A 465 -37.88 -17.60 -4.44
CA VAL A 465 -38.43 -18.00 -5.74
C VAL A 465 -37.77 -19.31 -6.16
N ARG A 466 -38.54 -20.28 -6.67
CA ARG A 466 -38.11 -21.65 -6.94
C ARG A 466 -38.44 -22.08 -8.37
N PRO A 467 -37.81 -23.15 -8.88
CA PRO A 467 -38.27 -23.79 -10.11
C PRO A 467 -39.77 -24.12 -10.06
N GLY A 468 -40.50 -23.76 -11.13
CA GLY A 468 -41.94 -23.86 -11.24
C GLY A 468 -42.68 -22.55 -10.99
N ASP A 469 -42.05 -21.58 -10.31
CA ASP A 469 -42.67 -20.28 -10.06
C ASP A 469 -42.74 -19.42 -11.33
N ARG A 470 -43.81 -18.62 -11.43
CA ARG A 470 -43.94 -17.55 -12.40
C ARG A 470 -43.77 -16.21 -11.69
N LEU A 471 -42.61 -15.60 -11.88
CA LEU A 471 -42.28 -14.30 -11.30
C LEU A 471 -42.88 -13.19 -12.16
N VAL A 472 -43.95 -12.56 -11.66
CA VAL A 472 -44.57 -11.39 -12.29
C VAL A 472 -43.91 -10.15 -11.72
N MET A 473 -43.41 -9.28 -12.58
CA MET A 473 -42.64 -8.10 -12.19
C MET A 473 -43.30 -6.84 -12.76
N THR A 474 -43.52 -5.85 -11.91
CA THR A 474 -43.99 -4.52 -12.31
C THR A 474 -42.87 -3.52 -12.05
N VAL A 475 -42.53 -2.71 -13.05
CA VAL A 475 -41.62 -1.57 -12.90
C VAL A 475 -42.36 -0.28 -13.25
N GLU A 476 -42.22 0.73 -12.40
CA GLU A 476 -42.84 2.05 -12.56
C GLU A 476 -41.77 3.12 -12.43
N LYS A 477 -41.78 4.11 -13.33
CA LYS A 477 -40.81 5.19 -13.33
C LYS A 477 -41.06 6.11 -12.15
N ASP A 478 -40.05 6.22 -11.27
CA ASP A 478 -40.08 7.17 -10.16
C ASP A 478 -39.79 8.59 -10.65
N TYR A 479 -38.69 8.75 -11.39
CA TYR A 479 -38.28 10.03 -11.95
C TYR A 479 -37.21 9.85 -13.04
N GLU A 480 -37.04 10.90 -13.83
CA GLU A 480 -36.04 11.02 -14.88
C GLU A 480 -35.34 12.37 -14.76
N ARG A 481 -34.01 12.38 -14.64
CA ARG A 481 -33.25 13.64 -14.53
C ARG A 481 -31.84 13.48 -15.10
N ARG A 482 -31.44 14.40 -15.99
CA ARG A 482 -30.10 14.44 -16.60
C ARG A 482 -29.67 13.10 -17.23
N GLY A 483 -30.59 12.43 -17.92
CA GLY A 483 -30.32 11.13 -18.57
C GLY A 483 -30.34 9.91 -17.64
N ILE A 484 -30.51 10.11 -16.32
CA ILE A 484 -30.67 9.03 -15.34
C ILE A 484 -32.16 8.76 -15.12
N TRP A 485 -32.52 7.49 -15.26
CA TRP A 485 -33.86 6.97 -15.04
C TRP A 485 -33.86 6.11 -13.77
N ARG A 486 -34.82 6.35 -12.87
CA ARG A 486 -35.08 5.47 -11.72
C ARG A 486 -36.44 4.83 -11.84
N PHE A 487 -36.49 3.52 -11.64
CA PHE A 487 -37.72 2.76 -11.58
C PHE A 487 -37.84 2.06 -10.22
N HIS A 488 -39.06 2.03 -9.68
CA HIS A 488 -39.43 1.17 -8.57
C HIS A 488 -39.99 -0.14 -9.10
N GLY A 489 -39.37 -1.25 -8.72
CA GLY A 489 -39.74 -2.61 -9.11
C GLY A 489 -40.41 -3.37 -7.98
N VAL A 490 -41.45 -4.14 -8.32
CA VAL A 490 -42.10 -5.11 -7.43
C VAL A 490 -42.20 -6.44 -8.16
N ALA A 491 -41.80 -7.53 -7.50
CA ALA A 491 -41.91 -8.88 -8.02
C ALA A 491 -42.81 -9.73 -7.13
N GLU A 492 -43.67 -10.53 -7.76
CA GLU A 492 -44.68 -11.36 -7.11
C GLU A 492 -44.72 -12.77 -7.72
N VAL A 493 -45.07 -13.76 -6.89
CA VAL A 493 -45.38 -15.13 -7.30
C VAL A 493 -46.74 -15.48 -6.69
N ASP A 494 -47.70 -15.90 -7.51
CA ASP A 494 -49.08 -16.19 -7.08
C ASP A 494 -49.73 -15.06 -6.26
N GLY A 495 -49.47 -13.80 -6.67
CA GLY A 495 -49.97 -12.59 -5.99
C GLY A 495 -49.28 -12.26 -4.66
N LYS A 496 -48.25 -13.03 -4.26
CA LYS A 496 -47.44 -12.74 -3.07
C LYS A 496 -46.16 -12.03 -3.46
N ARG A 497 -45.90 -10.88 -2.84
CA ARG A 497 -44.67 -10.11 -3.06
C ARG A 497 -43.44 -10.86 -2.58
N VAL A 498 -42.54 -11.18 -3.51
CA VAL A 498 -41.28 -11.89 -3.25
C VAL A 498 -40.08 -10.95 -3.21
N ALA A 499 -40.12 -9.83 -3.94
CA ALA A 499 -39.08 -8.79 -3.89
C ALA A 499 -39.61 -7.40 -4.25
N ASP A 500 -38.94 -6.35 -3.77
CA ASP A 500 -39.18 -4.95 -4.18
C ASP A 500 -37.92 -4.10 -4.01
N GLY A 501 -37.82 -2.99 -4.75
CA GLY A 501 -36.73 -2.02 -4.61
C GLY A 501 -36.59 -1.12 -5.84
N GLN A 502 -35.50 -0.35 -5.91
CA GLN A 502 -35.26 0.64 -6.96
C GLN A 502 -34.07 0.25 -7.85
N VAL A 503 -34.25 0.42 -9.17
CA VAL A 503 -33.20 0.27 -10.18
C VAL A 503 -32.93 1.62 -10.84
N MET A 504 -31.67 2.00 -10.97
CA MET A 504 -31.24 3.24 -11.63
C MET A 504 -30.39 2.92 -12.85
N ALA A 505 -30.69 3.54 -13.98
CA ALA A 505 -29.97 3.31 -15.22
C ALA A 505 -29.80 4.59 -16.06
N THR A 506 -28.84 4.57 -16.98
CA THR A 506 -28.65 5.62 -17.99
C THR A 506 -28.68 5.01 -19.37
N ILE A 507 -29.27 5.73 -20.32
CA ILE A 507 -29.18 5.40 -21.75
C ILE A 507 -27.91 6.05 -22.28
N THR A 508 -27.09 5.29 -22.98
CA THR A 508 -25.93 5.81 -23.71
C THR A 508 -25.95 5.27 -25.13
N ASP A 509 -25.21 5.92 -26.02
CA ASP A 509 -24.90 5.31 -27.30
C ASP A 509 -24.12 4.01 -27.01
N ARG A 510 -24.45 2.96 -27.75
CA ARG A 510 -23.76 1.69 -27.69
C ARG A 510 -22.49 1.90 -28.51
N ASP A 511 -21.33 1.96 -27.85
CA ASP A 511 -20.06 1.95 -28.56
C ASP A 511 -20.09 0.76 -29.53
N ALA A 512 -19.92 1.05 -30.82
CA ALA A 512 -19.78 0.02 -31.84
C ALA A 512 -18.44 -0.69 -31.57
N GLY A 513 -18.52 -1.75 -30.76
CA GLY A 513 -17.41 -2.65 -30.44
C GLY A 513 -16.73 -3.20 -31.68
#